data_AF-A0A544Y145-F1
#
_entry.id   AF-A0A544Y145-F1
#
_cell.length_a   1.000
_cell.length_b   1.000
_cell.length_c   1.000
_cell.angle_alpha   90.00
_cell.angle_beta   90.00
_cell.angle_gamma   90.00
#
_symmetry.space_group_name_H-M   'P 1'
#
loop_
_entity.id
_entity.type
_entity.pdbx_description
1 polymer ?
#
loop_
_entity_poly.entity_id
_entity_poly.type
_entity_poly.pdbx_seq_one_letter_code
_entity_poly.pdbx_strand_id
1 'polypeptide(L)'
;MSSGQQLKDRPRAARPRRGTGGRSGSGRLTPKGMAILAVSLAVLAGGTAFVVRTSIEHSNAPKQVLDPDSFLALDPNAPDPETDILKEQAVQALRKERLESTRDDRKKGLDPVEIAEKAPGGGGFSPANFPPGSTPDPGSNKALGKQMAEARGWGGEWGCLEKLWDRESHWNERAMNRYSGAYGIPQALPGSKMASAGSDWQTNPATQIKWGLGYIAGRYKTPCGAWAHSQSTGWY
;
A
#
# COMPACT_ATOMS: atom_id res chain seq x y z
N MET A 1 -22.87 3.68 -71.27
CA MET A 1 -21.77 3.62 -70.27
C MET A 1 -22.41 4.02 -68.95
N SER A 2 -22.51 3.27 -67.86
CA SER A 2 -21.90 2.03 -67.37
C SER A 2 -22.88 1.50 -66.30
N SER A 3 -23.42 0.29 -66.46
CA SER A 3 -23.21 -0.88 -65.57
C SER A 3 -23.24 -0.56 -64.07
N GLY A 4 -24.03 -1.21 -63.21
CA GLY A 4 -24.89 -2.38 -63.34
C GLY A 4 -25.17 -2.98 -61.97
N GLN A 5 -26.37 -3.57 -61.83
CA GLN A 5 -26.74 -4.74 -61.02
C GLN A 5 -26.70 -4.63 -59.47
N GLN A 6 -27.85 -4.61 -58.78
CA GLN A 6 -28.84 -5.66 -58.47
C GLN A 6 -28.63 -6.24 -57.06
N LEU A 7 -29.55 -5.90 -56.15
CA LEU A 7 -29.85 -6.67 -54.94
C LEU A 7 -31.39 -6.76 -54.86
N LYS A 8 -31.93 -7.97 -55.01
CA LYS A 8 -33.34 -8.27 -54.76
C LYS A 8 -33.45 -9.24 -53.59
N ASP A 9 -34.12 -8.77 -52.55
CA ASP A 9 -34.43 -9.49 -51.33
C ASP A 9 -35.65 -10.42 -51.46
N ARG A 10 -35.45 -11.65 -50.94
CA ARG A 10 -36.34 -12.57 -50.16
C ARG A 10 -37.78 -12.90 -50.61
N PRO A 11 -38.21 -14.16 -50.34
CA PRO A 11 -39.06 -14.37 -49.15
C PRO A 11 -38.74 -15.63 -48.31
N ARG A 12 -39.45 -15.73 -47.17
CA ARG A 12 -39.22 -16.56 -45.97
C ARG A 12 -39.93 -17.92 -45.98
N ALA A 13 -39.25 -18.87 -45.33
CA ALA A 13 -39.74 -19.90 -44.37
C ALA A 13 -40.51 -21.15 -44.85
N ALA A 14 -39.95 -22.31 -44.49
CA ALA A 14 -40.68 -23.40 -43.81
C ALA A 14 -39.70 -24.24 -42.95
N ARG A 15 -40.11 -24.53 -41.72
CA ARG A 15 -39.40 -25.38 -40.73
C ARG A 15 -39.90 -26.82 -40.88
N PRO A 16 -39.06 -27.86 -40.70
CA PRO A 16 -39.56 -29.03 -40.00
C PRO A 16 -38.63 -29.59 -38.91
N ARG A 17 -39.28 -29.78 -37.77
CA ARG A 17 -39.21 -30.85 -36.74
C ARG A 17 -37.92 -31.60 -36.41
N ARG A 18 -37.59 -31.45 -35.13
CA ARG A 18 -36.88 -32.32 -34.18
C ARG A 18 -37.03 -33.83 -34.49
N GLY A 19 -35.90 -34.49 -34.75
CA GLY A 19 -35.72 -35.93 -34.65
C GLY A 19 -34.68 -36.22 -33.56
N THR A 20 -35.15 -36.75 -32.44
CA THR A 20 -34.34 -37.42 -31.42
C THR A 20 -33.85 -38.75 -31.98
N GLY A 21 -32.55 -38.85 -32.24
CA GLY A 21 -31.89 -40.09 -32.64
C GLY A 21 -30.72 -40.35 -31.72
N GLY A 22 -30.97 -41.06 -30.62
CA GLY A 22 -29.92 -41.64 -29.80
C GLY A 22 -29.10 -42.62 -30.63
N ARG A 23 -27.78 -42.51 -30.55
CA ARG A 23 -26.86 -43.52 -31.06
C ARG A 23 -25.87 -43.86 -29.97
N SER A 24 -26.27 -44.83 -29.15
CA SER A 24 -25.40 -45.64 -28.33
C SER A 24 -24.36 -46.28 -29.25
N GLY A 25 -23.10 -45.91 -29.05
CA GLY A 25 -21.94 -46.53 -29.68
C GLY A 25 -20.89 -46.74 -28.60
N SER A 26 -20.79 -47.98 -28.13
CA SER A 26 -19.73 -48.46 -27.25
C SER A 26 -18.38 -48.44 -27.99
N GLY A 27 -17.80 -47.24 -28.12
CA GLY A 27 -16.44 -47.06 -28.63
C GLY A 27 -15.44 -47.44 -27.56
N ARG A 28 -14.67 -48.51 -27.80
CA ARG A 28 -13.49 -48.84 -27.00
C ARG A 28 -12.58 -47.60 -26.91
N LEU A 29 -12.28 -47.16 -25.70
CA LEU A 29 -11.45 -45.99 -25.41
C LEU A 29 -10.07 -46.16 -26.05
N THR A 30 -9.72 -45.26 -26.96
CA THR A 30 -8.35 -45.20 -27.50
C THR A 30 -7.41 -44.61 -26.44
N PRO A 31 -6.09 -44.90 -26.48
CA PRO A 31 -5.13 -44.36 -25.52
C PRO A 31 -5.15 -42.83 -25.44
N LYS A 32 -5.45 -42.16 -26.55
CA LYS A 32 -5.63 -40.71 -26.63
C LYS A 32 -6.88 -40.21 -25.89
N GLY A 33 -7.98 -40.98 -25.94
CA GLY A 33 -9.20 -40.68 -25.18
C GLY A 33 -9.01 -40.85 -23.67
N MET A 34 -8.22 -41.83 -23.25
CA MET A 34 -7.85 -42.03 -21.84
C MET A 34 -6.98 -40.89 -21.29
N ALA A 35 -6.04 -40.37 -22.09
CA ALA A 35 -5.22 -39.23 -21.70
C ALA A 35 -6.06 -37.94 -21.50
N ILE A 36 -7.02 -37.67 -22.38
CA ILE A 36 -7.91 -36.50 -22.26
C ILE A 36 -8.80 -36.64 -21.01
N LEU A 37 -9.37 -37.82 -20.77
CA LEU A 37 -10.18 -38.09 -19.56
C LEU A 37 -9.38 -37.92 -18.26
N ALA A 38 -8.13 -38.38 -18.23
CA ALA A 38 -7.25 -38.25 -17.07
C ALA A 38 -6.89 -36.77 -16.78
N VAL A 39 -6.62 -35.97 -17.81
CA VAL A 39 -6.35 -34.53 -17.65
C VAL A 39 -7.59 -33.77 -17.17
N SER A 40 -8.77 -34.08 -17.70
CA SER A 40 -10.02 -33.44 -17.24
C SER A 40 -10.36 -33.77 -15.78
N LEU A 41 -10.13 -35.01 -15.35
CA LEU A 41 -10.29 -35.41 -13.94
C LEU A 41 -9.28 -34.70 -13.03
N ALA A 42 -8.03 -34.53 -13.46
CA ALA A 42 -7.01 -33.83 -12.69
C ALA A 42 -7.34 -32.33 -12.49
N VAL A 43 -7.87 -31.65 -13.52
CA VAL A 43 -8.28 -30.24 -13.43
C VAL A 43 -9.50 -30.08 -12.51
N LEU A 44 -10.49 -30.97 -12.59
CA LEU A 44 -11.67 -30.93 -11.72
C LEU A 44 -11.33 -31.23 -10.25
N ALA A 45 -10.48 -32.23 -10.00
CA ALA A 45 -10.02 -32.56 -8.65
C ALA A 45 -9.12 -31.44 -8.07
N GLY A 46 -8.22 -30.87 -8.86
CA GLY A 46 -7.37 -29.76 -8.44
C GLY A 46 -8.15 -28.48 -8.13
N GLY A 47 -9.13 -28.12 -8.97
CA GLY A 47 -9.97 -26.94 -8.76
C GLY A 47 -10.85 -27.05 -7.51
N THR A 48 -11.46 -28.21 -7.27
CA THR A 48 -12.27 -28.46 -6.06
C THR A 48 -11.42 -28.45 -4.79
N ALA A 49 -10.23 -29.06 -4.80
CA ALA A 49 -9.30 -29.01 -3.67
C ALA A 49 -8.82 -27.58 -3.35
N PHE A 50 -8.55 -26.75 -4.38
CA PHE A 50 -8.15 -25.36 -4.20
C PHE A 50 -9.26 -24.50 -3.58
N VAL A 51 -10.51 -24.67 -4.02
CA VAL A 51 -11.65 -23.94 -3.45
C VAL A 51 -11.94 -24.36 -2.00
N VAL A 52 -11.85 -25.66 -1.69
CA VAL A 52 -12.03 -26.14 -0.30
C VAL A 52 -10.91 -25.64 0.60
N ARG A 53 -9.65 -25.70 0.16
CA ARG A 53 -8.51 -25.22 0.94
C ARG A 53 -8.60 -23.72 1.22
N THR A 54 -8.89 -22.90 0.21
CA THR A 54 -9.05 -21.46 0.40
C THR A 54 -10.26 -21.14 1.29
N SER A 55 -11.34 -21.92 1.22
CA SER A 55 -12.50 -21.77 2.11
C SER A 55 -12.19 -22.11 3.57
N ILE A 56 -11.36 -23.12 3.83
CA ILE A 56 -10.91 -23.50 5.18
C ILE A 56 -9.91 -22.46 5.73
N GLU A 57 -8.98 -21.98 4.90
CA GLU A 57 -8.04 -20.91 5.26
C GLU A 57 -8.81 -19.60 5.60
N HIS A 58 -9.86 -19.26 4.86
CA HIS A 58 -10.75 -18.13 5.20
C HIS A 58 -11.60 -18.37 6.45
N SER A 59 -12.00 -19.61 6.75
CA SER A 59 -12.81 -19.93 7.92
C SER A 59 -12.03 -19.89 9.23
N ASN A 60 -10.70 -20.09 9.16
CA ASN A 60 -9.77 -20.01 10.29
C ASN A 60 -9.18 -18.62 10.51
N ALA A 61 -9.53 -17.62 9.68
CA ALA A 61 -9.20 -16.23 9.93
C ALA A 61 -10.00 -15.74 11.16
N PRO A 62 -9.40 -14.94 12.06
CA PRO A 62 -10.11 -14.39 13.22
C PRO A 62 -11.31 -13.58 12.72
N LYS A 63 -12.51 -14.02 13.09
CA LYS A 63 -13.76 -13.29 12.80
C LYS A 63 -13.74 -12.03 13.65
N GLN A 64 -13.47 -10.89 13.02
CA GLN A 64 -13.65 -9.59 13.66
C GLN A 64 -15.15 -9.40 13.90
N VAL A 65 -15.54 -9.47 15.17
CA VAL A 65 -16.89 -9.10 15.61
C VAL A 65 -16.94 -7.58 15.50
N LEU A 66 -17.68 -7.09 14.50
CA LEU A 66 -17.95 -5.67 14.34
C LEU A 66 -18.81 -5.22 15.52
N ASP A 67 -18.21 -4.43 16.41
CA ASP A 67 -18.90 -3.78 17.52
C ASP A 67 -19.80 -2.67 16.96
N PRO A 68 -21.13 -2.69 17.19
CA PRO A 68 -22.05 -1.67 16.67
C PRO A 68 -21.70 -0.24 17.10
N ASP A 69 -20.97 -0.06 18.20
CA ASP A 69 -20.49 1.27 18.64
C ASP A 69 -19.39 1.85 17.73
N SER A 70 -18.72 1.01 16.92
CA SER A 70 -17.71 1.44 15.94
C SER A 70 -18.32 2.15 14.72
N PHE A 71 -19.63 1.98 14.48
CA PHE A 71 -20.31 2.60 13.34
C PHE A 71 -20.66 4.07 13.61
N LEU A 72 -20.70 4.48 14.89
CA LEU A 72 -21.11 5.83 15.32
C LEU A 72 -19.91 6.75 15.61
N ALA A 73 -18.68 6.23 15.65
CA ALA A 73 -17.44 6.98 15.85
C ALA A 73 -16.69 7.27 14.53
N LEU A 74 -17.41 7.34 13.40
CA LEU A 74 -16.85 7.58 12.08
C LEU A 74 -16.45 9.06 11.91
N ASP A 75 -15.39 9.49 12.60
CA ASP A 75 -14.62 10.64 12.13
C ASP A 75 -13.66 10.12 11.04
N PRO A 76 -13.91 10.40 9.75
CA PRO A 76 -13.05 9.96 8.64
C PRO A 76 -11.65 10.59 8.68
N ASN A 77 -11.41 11.53 9.60
CA ASN A 77 -10.13 12.18 9.82
C ASN A 77 -9.46 11.76 11.14
N ALA A 78 -10.10 10.91 11.94
CA ALA A 78 -9.47 10.34 13.13
C ALA A 78 -8.32 9.43 12.71
N PRO A 79 -7.16 9.51 13.39
CA PRO A 79 -6.04 8.62 13.10
C PRO A 79 -6.41 7.19 13.48
N ASP A 80 -6.67 6.35 12.49
CA ASP A 80 -6.76 4.89 12.64
C ASP A 80 -5.40 4.26 12.32
N PRO A 81 -4.61 3.91 13.35
CA PRO A 81 -3.24 3.46 13.16
C PRO A 81 -3.14 2.09 12.47
N GLU A 82 -4.20 1.28 12.42
CA GLU A 82 -4.17 -0.06 11.82
C GLU A 82 -4.35 -0.01 10.30
N THR A 83 -5.35 0.73 9.81
CA THR A 83 -5.57 0.87 8.36
C THR A 83 -4.48 1.69 7.66
N ASP A 84 -3.80 2.56 8.41
CA ASP A 84 -2.69 3.36 7.93
C ASP A 84 -1.45 2.52 7.67
N ILE A 85 -1.15 1.59 8.57
CA ILE A 85 -0.10 0.58 8.36
C ILE A 85 -0.36 -0.19 7.08
N LEU A 86 -1.59 -0.67 6.88
CA LEU A 86 -1.92 -1.49 5.72
C LEU A 86 -1.76 -0.72 4.41
N LYS A 87 -2.21 0.55 4.38
CA LYS A 87 -2.08 1.41 3.19
C LYS A 87 -0.63 1.80 2.94
N GLU A 88 0.13 2.14 3.98
CA GLU A 88 1.55 2.43 3.88
C GLU A 88 2.33 1.19 3.41
N GLN A 89 2.09 0.02 4.00
CA GLN A 89 2.69 -1.25 3.58
C GLN A 89 2.39 -1.56 2.12
N ALA A 90 1.15 -1.34 1.66
CA ALA A 90 0.80 -1.52 0.24
C ALA A 90 1.57 -0.58 -0.68
N VAL A 91 1.73 0.69 -0.30
CA VAL A 91 2.54 1.67 -1.05
C VAL A 91 4.03 1.29 -1.01
N GLN A 92 4.53 0.77 0.11
CA GLN A 92 5.91 0.28 0.21
C GLN A 92 6.14 -0.97 -0.63
N ALA A 93 5.16 -1.88 -0.72
CA ALA A 93 5.24 -3.04 -1.61
C ALA A 93 5.39 -2.57 -3.08
N LEU A 94 4.58 -1.59 -3.50
CA LEU A 94 4.71 -0.97 -4.83
C LEU A 94 6.07 -0.27 -5.03
N ARG A 95 6.60 0.38 -3.99
CA ARG A 95 7.94 1.01 -4.03
C ARG A 95 9.03 -0.04 -4.18
N LYS A 96 8.94 -1.14 -3.44
CA LYS A 96 9.88 -2.26 -3.49
C LYS A 96 9.88 -2.89 -4.88
N GLU A 97 8.71 -3.20 -5.44
CA GLU A 97 8.56 -3.75 -6.79
C GLU A 97 9.19 -2.83 -7.84
N ARG A 98 8.97 -1.51 -7.76
CA ARG A 98 9.60 -0.55 -8.67
C ARG A 98 11.11 -0.42 -8.47
N LEU A 99 11.57 -0.47 -7.22
CA LEU A 99 12.99 -0.41 -6.92
C LEU A 99 13.69 -1.67 -7.45
N GLU A 100 13.07 -2.84 -7.32
CA GLU A 100 13.53 -4.11 -7.88
C GLU A 100 13.54 -4.05 -9.40
N SER A 101 12.48 -3.54 -10.06
CA SER A 101 12.48 -3.37 -11.51
C SER A 101 13.60 -2.43 -11.98
N THR A 102 13.81 -1.32 -11.28
CA THR A 102 14.89 -0.37 -11.57
C THR A 102 16.27 -0.96 -11.29
N ARG A 103 16.39 -1.83 -10.29
CA ARG A 103 17.63 -2.54 -9.93
C ARG A 103 17.98 -3.62 -10.93
N ASP A 104 17.00 -4.37 -11.42
CA ASP A 104 17.21 -5.39 -12.46
C ASP A 104 17.65 -4.75 -13.77
N ASP A 105 17.07 -3.60 -14.11
CA ASP A 105 17.52 -2.79 -15.25
C ASP A 105 18.95 -2.27 -15.06
N ARG A 106 19.33 -1.91 -13.82
CA ARG A 106 20.68 -1.40 -13.48
C ARG A 106 21.73 -2.51 -13.32
N LYS A 107 21.35 -3.70 -12.84
CA LYS A 107 22.24 -4.87 -12.65
C LYS A 107 22.76 -5.43 -13.97
N LYS A 108 22.13 -5.10 -15.09
CA LYS A 108 22.60 -5.47 -16.44
C LYS A 108 23.97 -4.89 -16.83
N GLY A 109 24.66 -4.11 -15.98
CA GLY A 109 25.98 -3.57 -16.30
C GLY A 109 26.89 -3.19 -15.13
N LEU A 110 26.75 -3.81 -13.95
CA LEU A 110 27.61 -3.49 -12.78
C LEU A 110 28.09 -4.76 -12.07
N ASP A 111 29.39 -4.84 -11.81
CA ASP A 111 30.00 -5.95 -11.05
C ASP A 111 29.62 -5.88 -9.54
N PRO A 112 29.37 -7.01 -8.86
CA PRO A 112 28.93 -7.00 -7.45
C PRO A 112 30.04 -6.56 -6.48
N VAL A 113 29.74 -5.59 -5.62
CA VAL A 113 30.52 -5.30 -4.40
C VAL A 113 29.85 -5.99 -3.22
N GLU A 114 30.57 -6.85 -2.50
CA GLU A 114 30.09 -7.52 -1.29
C GLU A 114 29.91 -6.52 -0.12
N ILE A 115 28.71 -6.45 0.43
CA ILE A 115 28.39 -5.69 1.65
C ILE A 115 28.00 -6.70 2.73
N ALA A 116 28.72 -6.68 3.85
CA ALA A 116 28.53 -7.61 4.97
C ALA A 116 27.14 -7.50 5.61
N GLU A 117 26.56 -8.66 5.90
CA GLU A 117 25.17 -8.89 6.27
C GLU A 117 25.02 -9.13 7.79
N LYS A 118 25.12 -8.09 8.63
CA LYS A 118 24.46 -8.13 9.96
C LYS A 118 24.45 -6.79 10.70
N ALA A 119 23.25 -6.30 11.01
CA ALA A 119 23.03 -5.39 12.14
C ALA A 119 22.49 -6.21 13.33
N PRO A 120 23.08 -6.15 14.54
CA PRO A 120 22.57 -6.85 15.70
C PRO A 120 21.25 -6.23 16.22
N GLY A 121 20.38 -7.11 16.73
CA GLY A 121 18.98 -6.86 17.04
C GLY A 121 18.68 -6.01 18.29
N GLY A 122 17.40 -5.65 18.38
CA GLY A 122 16.84 -4.64 19.27
C GLY A 122 17.01 -4.90 20.77
N GLY A 123 17.59 -3.90 21.43
CA GLY A 123 17.34 -3.58 22.83
C GLY A 123 16.59 -2.26 22.90
N GLY A 124 15.55 -2.18 23.72
CA GLY A 124 14.79 -0.94 23.95
C GLY A 124 15.72 0.24 24.24
N PHE A 125 15.40 1.39 23.65
CA PHE A 125 16.23 2.58 23.70
C PHE A 125 16.41 3.04 25.15
N SER A 126 17.63 2.89 25.66
CA SER A 126 18.13 3.78 26.71
C SER A 126 18.12 5.22 26.17
N PRO A 127 17.97 6.28 26.99
CA PRO A 127 18.14 7.66 26.54
C PRO A 127 19.59 7.86 26.09
N ALA A 128 19.84 7.47 24.85
CA ALA A 128 21.11 7.50 24.17
C ALA A 128 21.20 8.83 23.45
N ASN A 129 22.36 9.49 23.55
CA ASN A 129 22.80 10.64 22.75
C ASN A 129 21.95 10.84 21.47
N PHE A 130 20.86 11.60 21.60
CA PHE A 130 20.02 11.87 20.46
C PHE A 130 20.84 12.64 19.42
N PRO A 131 20.56 12.45 18.12
CA PRO A 131 21.22 13.26 17.11
C PRO A 131 21.11 14.75 17.49
N PRO A 132 22.21 15.52 17.42
CA PRO A 132 22.11 16.95 17.65
C PRO A 132 21.18 17.54 16.59
N GLY A 133 20.26 18.39 17.05
CA GLY A 133 19.43 19.21 16.18
C GLY A 133 20.09 20.56 15.93
N SER A 134 19.74 21.18 14.80
CA SER A 134 20.20 22.51 14.45
C SER A 134 19.48 23.60 15.23
N THR A 135 19.96 24.84 15.08
CA THR A 135 19.20 26.04 15.38
C THR A 135 18.67 26.59 14.05
N PRO A 136 17.38 26.39 13.73
CA PRO A 136 16.85 26.81 12.44
C PRO A 136 16.73 28.32 12.29
N ASP A 137 16.77 28.80 11.05
CA ASP A 137 16.57 30.21 10.74
C ASP A 137 15.17 30.68 11.17
N PRO A 138 15.04 31.85 11.80
CA PRO A 138 13.75 32.41 12.18
C PRO A 138 12.80 32.53 10.98
N GLY A 139 11.53 32.14 11.18
CA GLY A 139 10.51 32.17 10.12
C GLY A 139 10.52 30.96 9.18
N SER A 140 11.50 30.05 9.28
CA SER A 140 11.48 28.78 8.55
C SER A 140 10.45 27.81 9.12
N ASN A 141 9.99 26.86 8.29
CA ASN A 141 9.13 25.75 8.75
C ASN A 141 9.81 24.94 9.86
N LYS A 142 11.14 24.79 9.80
CA LYS A 142 11.95 24.16 10.87
C LYS A 142 11.85 24.92 12.19
N ALA A 143 11.98 26.25 12.18
CA ALA A 143 11.85 27.06 13.40
C ALA A 143 10.46 26.93 14.01
N LEU A 144 9.41 26.96 13.20
CA LEU A 144 8.03 26.72 13.63
C LEU A 144 7.86 25.32 14.25
N GLY A 145 8.39 24.29 13.58
CA GLY A 145 8.35 22.92 14.10
C GLY A 145 9.08 22.75 15.42
N LYS A 146 10.24 23.38 15.57
CA LYS A 146 11.01 23.37 16.81
C LYS A 146 10.21 23.98 17.94
N GLN A 147 9.64 25.17 17.74
CA GLN A 147 8.78 25.83 18.73
C GLN A 147 7.59 24.95 19.13
N MET A 148 6.92 24.33 18.16
CA MET A 148 5.76 23.47 18.42
C MET A 148 6.13 22.15 19.12
N ALA A 149 7.32 21.60 18.84
CA ALA A 149 7.84 20.43 19.55
C ALA A 149 8.26 20.78 20.99
N GLU A 150 8.91 21.92 21.19
CA GLU A 150 9.26 22.43 22.51
C GLU A 150 8.01 22.67 23.39
N ALA A 151 6.94 23.22 22.81
CA ALA A 151 5.66 23.41 23.50
C ALA A 151 5.02 22.09 23.97
N ARG A 152 5.45 20.94 23.43
CA ARG A 152 5.03 19.59 23.86
C ARG A 152 6.00 18.92 24.84
N GLY A 153 7.05 19.62 25.26
CA GLY A 153 8.12 19.05 26.09
C GLY A 153 9.15 18.22 25.32
N TRP A 154 9.16 18.29 23.98
CA TRP A 154 10.08 17.54 23.12
C TRP A 154 11.32 18.34 22.68
N GLY A 155 11.67 19.41 23.39
CA GLY A 155 12.87 20.20 23.09
C GLY A 155 14.15 19.36 23.07
N GLY A 156 14.25 18.37 23.96
CA GLY A 156 15.37 17.42 24.01
C GLY A 156 15.43 16.42 22.84
N GLU A 157 14.34 16.29 22.07
CA GLU A 157 14.21 15.34 20.95
C GLU A 157 14.17 16.05 19.59
N TRP A 158 14.45 17.36 19.57
CA TRP A 158 14.40 18.19 18.37
C TRP A 158 15.22 17.60 17.21
N GLY A 159 16.44 17.14 17.46
CA GLY A 159 17.30 16.60 16.39
C GLY A 159 16.77 15.31 15.76
N CYS A 160 15.97 14.51 16.48
CA CYS A 160 15.29 13.36 15.91
C CYS A 160 14.18 13.81 14.96
N LEU A 161 13.35 14.77 15.39
CA LEU A 161 12.28 15.33 14.57
C LEU A 161 12.82 16.00 13.30
N GLU A 162 13.87 16.80 13.46
CA GLU A 162 14.51 17.50 12.36
C GLU A 162 14.97 16.53 11.27
N LYS A 163 15.75 15.51 11.65
CA LYS A 163 16.25 14.51 10.70
C LYS A 163 15.13 13.68 10.08
N LEU A 164 14.10 13.37 10.86
CA LEU A 164 12.94 12.64 10.39
C LEU A 164 12.25 13.38 9.25
N TRP A 165 11.87 14.64 9.46
CA TRP A 165 11.16 15.42 8.42
C TRP A 165 12.08 16.00 7.34
N ASP A 166 13.39 16.10 7.58
CA ASP A 166 14.38 16.26 6.50
C ASP A 166 14.33 15.05 5.56
N ARG A 167 14.29 13.83 6.14
CA ARG A 167 13.86 12.55 5.53
C ARG A 167 12.78 12.71 4.46
N GLU A 168 11.66 13.19 4.97
CA GLU A 168 10.38 13.10 4.30
C GLU A 168 10.20 14.15 3.20
N SER A 169 10.53 15.40 3.51
CA SER A 169 10.13 16.54 2.68
C SER A 169 11.14 17.66 2.63
N HIS A 170 12.25 17.56 3.38
CA HIS A 170 13.13 18.72 3.64
C HIS A 170 12.34 19.90 4.21
N TRP A 171 11.33 19.61 5.04
CA TRP A 171 10.45 20.62 5.65
C TRP A 171 9.64 21.47 4.66
N ASN A 172 9.44 21.00 3.42
CA ASN A 172 8.63 21.69 2.42
C ASN A 172 7.14 21.37 2.59
N GLU A 173 6.33 22.39 2.88
CA GLU A 173 4.88 22.25 3.09
C GLU A 173 4.09 21.87 1.83
N ARG A 174 4.72 22.03 0.66
CA ARG A 174 4.15 21.65 -0.64
C ARG A 174 4.76 20.37 -1.22
N ALA A 175 5.61 19.67 -0.47
CA ALA A 175 6.20 18.42 -0.94
C ALA A 175 5.12 17.39 -1.24
N MET A 176 5.07 16.90 -2.48
CA MET A 176 4.16 15.85 -2.89
C MET A 176 4.92 14.73 -3.59
N ASN A 177 4.80 13.52 -3.06
CA ASN A 177 5.27 12.35 -3.77
C ASN A 177 4.23 11.94 -4.83
N ARG A 178 4.55 12.16 -6.11
CA ARG A 178 3.63 11.89 -7.23
C ARG A 178 3.20 10.43 -7.36
N TYR A 179 3.94 9.50 -6.77
CA TYR A 179 3.67 8.07 -6.89
C TYR A 179 2.83 7.53 -5.75
N SER A 180 3.07 7.99 -4.52
CA SER A 180 2.28 7.56 -3.36
C SER A 180 1.11 8.49 -3.05
N GLY A 181 1.19 9.77 -3.42
CA GLY A 181 0.25 10.80 -3.00
C GLY A 181 0.52 11.35 -1.59
N ALA A 182 1.65 10.98 -0.96
CA ALA A 182 2.06 11.55 0.32
C ALA A 182 2.31 13.05 0.19
N TYR A 183 1.87 13.83 1.20
CA TYR A 183 1.84 15.29 1.11
C TYR A 183 2.37 16.00 2.36
N GLY A 184 3.01 17.14 2.12
CA GLY A 184 3.40 18.11 3.12
C GLY A 184 4.65 17.73 3.91
N ILE A 185 4.91 18.50 4.97
CA ILE A 185 6.07 18.32 5.86
C ILE A 185 6.18 16.88 6.39
N PRO A 186 5.12 16.28 6.98
CA PRO A 186 5.21 14.94 7.53
C PRO A 186 5.05 13.83 6.49
N GLN A 187 4.81 14.16 5.21
CA GLN A 187 4.45 13.20 4.15
C GLN A 187 3.24 12.32 4.50
N ALA A 188 2.15 12.93 4.94
CA ALA A 188 0.92 12.23 5.33
C ALA A 188 0.26 11.50 4.15
N LEU A 189 -0.26 10.28 4.40
CA LEU A 189 -0.94 9.45 3.40
C LEU A 189 -2.35 8.99 3.87
N PRO A 190 -3.43 9.39 3.17
CA PRO A 190 -3.49 10.53 2.25
C PRO A 190 -3.28 11.87 2.99
N GLY A 191 -2.79 12.88 2.28
CA GLY A 191 -2.58 14.22 2.83
C GLY A 191 -3.83 14.83 3.49
N SER A 192 -5.03 14.45 3.02
CA SER A 192 -6.31 14.94 3.53
C SER A 192 -6.54 14.67 5.02
N LYS A 193 -5.84 13.70 5.63
CA LYS A 193 -5.94 13.46 7.07
C LYS A 193 -5.50 14.65 7.92
N MET A 194 -4.61 15.48 7.38
CA MET A 194 -4.20 16.72 8.03
C MET A 194 -5.37 17.71 8.22
N ALA A 195 -6.51 17.50 7.55
CA ALA A 195 -7.75 18.24 7.76
C ALA A 195 -8.27 18.17 9.21
N SER A 196 -7.97 17.09 9.94
CA SER A 196 -8.29 16.99 11.38
C SER A 196 -7.57 18.04 12.23
N ALA A 197 -6.42 18.55 11.78
CA ALA A 197 -5.67 19.59 12.48
C ALA A 197 -6.09 21.01 12.07
N GLY A 198 -6.69 21.17 10.87
CA GLY A 198 -7.15 22.42 10.27
C GLY A 198 -7.52 22.26 8.79
N SER A 199 -8.53 22.98 8.32
CA SER A 199 -9.02 22.89 6.93
C SER A 199 -8.04 23.45 5.88
N ASP A 200 -7.06 24.24 6.31
CA ASP A 200 -6.01 24.88 5.52
C ASP A 200 -4.73 24.05 5.38
N TRP A 201 -4.81 22.75 5.68
CA TRP A 201 -3.67 21.82 5.72
C TRP A 201 -2.82 21.77 4.44
N GLN A 202 -3.40 22.08 3.28
CA GLN A 202 -2.65 22.05 2.00
C GLN A 202 -1.56 23.10 1.94
N THR A 203 -1.72 24.25 2.58
CA THR A 203 -0.79 25.38 2.41
C THR A 203 -0.27 25.93 3.73
N ASN A 204 -0.84 25.51 4.86
CA ASN A 204 -0.41 25.98 6.17
C ASN A 204 0.57 25.01 6.85
N PRO A 205 1.87 25.36 6.96
CA PRO A 205 2.86 24.51 7.64
C PRO A 205 2.52 24.27 9.11
N ALA A 206 1.90 25.23 9.81
CA ALA A 206 1.49 25.06 11.21
C ALA A 206 0.47 23.92 11.35
N THR A 207 -0.50 23.85 10.44
CA THR A 207 -1.51 22.79 10.41
C THR A 207 -0.87 21.43 10.15
N GLN A 208 0.05 21.35 9.17
CA GLN A 208 0.76 20.12 8.85
C GLN A 208 1.65 19.64 10.00
N ILE A 209 2.41 20.54 10.62
CA ILE A 209 3.26 20.25 11.78
C ILE A 209 2.41 19.81 12.96
N LYS A 210 1.30 20.51 13.26
CA LYS A 210 0.38 20.13 14.35
C LYS A 210 -0.13 18.70 14.18
N TRP A 211 -0.55 18.34 12.97
CA TRP A 211 -0.99 16.99 12.65
C TRP A 211 0.14 15.98 12.81
N GLY A 212 1.30 16.23 12.20
CA GLY A 212 2.45 15.31 12.22
C GLY A 212 2.98 15.06 13.64
N LEU A 213 3.06 16.08 14.48
CA LEU A 213 3.40 15.92 15.89
C LEU A 213 2.35 15.08 16.63
N GLY A 214 1.06 15.27 16.33
CA GLY A 214 -0.04 14.45 16.88
C GLY A 214 0.10 12.97 16.51
N TYR A 215 0.39 12.71 15.24
CA TYR A 215 0.63 11.36 14.72
C TYR A 215 1.82 10.69 15.41
N ILE A 216 2.95 11.40 15.55
CA ILE A 216 4.13 10.91 16.27
C ILE A 216 3.78 10.55 17.72
N ALA A 217 3.03 11.40 18.43
CA ALA A 217 2.60 11.12 19.81
C ALA A 217 1.75 9.86 19.91
N GLY A 218 0.77 9.69 19.02
CA GLY A 218 -0.14 8.54 19.05
C GLY A 218 0.60 7.22 18.78
N ARG A 219 1.43 7.22 17.74
CA ARG A 219 2.01 6.01 17.16
C ARG A 219 3.39 5.63 17.72
N TYR A 220 4.27 6.61 17.89
CA TYR A 220 5.66 6.39 18.30
C TYR A 220 5.98 6.90 19.70
N LYS A 221 5.02 7.57 20.34
CA LYS A 221 5.14 8.24 21.64
C LYS A 221 6.03 9.47 21.62
N THR A 222 7.19 9.42 20.96
CA THR A 222 8.14 10.52 20.89
C THR A 222 8.80 10.66 19.51
N PRO A 223 9.36 11.84 19.16
CA PRO A 223 10.08 12.03 17.91
C PRO A 223 11.28 11.09 17.72
N CYS A 224 12.02 10.79 18.79
CA CYS A 224 13.13 9.84 18.71
C CYS A 224 12.65 8.39 18.57
N GLY A 225 11.50 8.03 19.13
CA GLY A 225 10.85 6.74 18.83
C GLY A 225 10.50 6.61 17.34
N ALA A 226 9.95 7.67 16.74
CA ALA A 226 9.62 7.71 15.33
C ALA A 226 10.87 7.65 14.44
N TRP A 227 11.90 8.43 14.77
CA TRP A 227 13.17 8.43 14.06
C TRP A 227 13.83 7.05 14.09
N ALA A 228 13.87 6.41 15.25
CA ALA A 228 14.45 5.08 15.40
C ALA A 228 13.69 4.02 14.58
N HIS A 229 12.35 4.06 14.59
CA HIS A 229 11.53 3.20 13.74
C HIS A 229 11.92 3.41 12.27
N SER A 230 11.98 4.67 11.83
CA SER A 230 12.31 5.01 10.47
C SER A 230 13.71 4.63 10.01
N GLN A 231 14.69 4.66 10.91
CA GLN A 231 16.03 4.13 10.62
C GLN A 231 16.02 2.61 10.43
N SER A 232 15.11 1.90 11.08
CA SER A 232 15.01 0.43 10.99
C SER A 232 14.15 -0.06 9.81
N THR A 233 13.07 0.64 9.48
CA THR A 233 12.08 0.20 8.48
C THR A 233 12.07 1.03 7.22
N GLY A 234 12.69 2.21 7.23
CA GLY A 234 12.69 3.17 6.12
C GLY A 234 11.43 4.05 6.04
N TRP A 235 10.52 3.97 7.01
CA TRP A 235 9.28 4.76 7.09
C TRP A 235 8.89 5.03 8.55
N TYR A 236 8.00 5.98 8.79
CA TYR A 236 7.37 6.25 10.10
C TYR A 236 5.94 6.75 9.85
#